data_AF-A0A086P985-F1
#
_entry.id   AF-A0A086P985-F1
#
_cell.length_a   1.000
_cell.length_b   1.000
_cell.length_c   1.000
_cell.angle_alpha   90.00
_cell.angle_beta   90.00
_cell.angle_gamma   90.00
#
_symmetry.space_group_name_H-M   'P 1'
#
loop_
_entity.id
_entity.type
_entity.pdbx_description
1 polymer ?
#
loop_
_entity_poly.entity_id
_entity_poly.type
_entity_poly.pdbx_seq_one_letter_code
_entity_poly.pdbx_strand_id
1 'polypeptide(L)'
;MSIDVSAECGTFFVTLIRGAAERAEAILVRPGQEVRLRAIRDDGFSELARLELSPLPEDQYLAVALRLSSDGDRKSAIFAALADQFRSPPLSIAVEAQRKLVQSRSSKSGLSLKAAGEAVDAIKINLSSAGVDYSRALRLRAAFYSDFWCDPRIAAAPGTRRVMLTMSEILKAQVNVEHANRLPTWKRTSVTRSVCE
;
A
#
# COMPACT_ATOMS: atom_id res chain seq x y z
N MET A 1 -24.06 0.16 13.49
CA MET A 1 -23.62 -1.04 12.74
C MET A 1 -22.12 -1.20 12.94
N SER A 2 -21.70 -2.25 13.66
CA SER A 2 -20.28 -2.60 13.74
C SER A 2 -19.90 -3.24 12.42
N ILE A 3 -19.16 -2.49 11.61
CA ILE A 3 -18.61 -2.98 10.35
C ILE A 3 -17.44 -3.91 10.69
N ASP A 4 -17.43 -5.11 10.11
CA ASP A 4 -16.27 -5.99 10.18
C ASP A 4 -15.18 -5.47 9.25
N VAL A 5 -14.22 -4.74 9.83
CA VAL A 5 -13.07 -4.17 9.13
C VAL A 5 -12.26 -5.27 8.41
N SER A 6 -12.29 -6.52 8.88
CA SER A 6 -11.60 -7.64 8.23
C SER A 6 -12.24 -7.98 6.88
N ALA A 7 -13.56 -8.10 6.83
CA ALA A 7 -14.30 -8.37 5.60
C ALA A 7 -14.16 -7.22 4.58
N GLU A 8 -14.14 -5.97 5.04
CA GLU A 8 -13.89 -4.81 4.18
C GLU A 8 -12.47 -4.77 3.65
N CYS A 9 -11.47 -5.11 4.47
CA CYS A 9 -10.08 -5.25 4.04
C CYS A 9 -9.96 -6.33 2.95
N GLY A 10 -10.65 -7.46 3.11
CA GLY A 10 -10.71 -8.51 2.08
C GLY A 10 -11.31 -8.02 0.77
N THR A 11 -12.43 -7.28 0.83
CA THR A 11 -13.06 -6.70 -0.36
C THR A 11 -12.17 -5.67 -1.05
N PHE A 12 -11.56 -4.78 -0.25
CA PHE A 12 -10.63 -3.76 -0.74
C PHE A 12 -9.41 -4.39 -1.43
N PHE A 13 -8.86 -5.44 -0.82
CA PHE A 13 -7.76 -6.20 -1.37
C PHE A 13 -8.11 -6.85 -2.72
N VAL A 14 -9.29 -7.46 -2.85
CA VAL A 14 -9.76 -8.02 -4.13
C VAL A 14 -9.88 -6.93 -5.19
N THR A 15 -10.40 -5.75 -4.84
CA THR A 15 -10.49 -4.60 -5.76
C THR A 15 -9.11 -4.14 -6.22
N LEU A 16 -8.12 -4.09 -5.33
CA LEU A 16 -6.73 -3.74 -5.67
C LEU A 16 -6.11 -4.76 -6.64
N ILE A 17 -6.27 -6.06 -6.37
CA ILE A 17 -5.77 -7.11 -7.27
C ILE A 17 -6.44 -7.01 -8.64
N ARG A 18 -7.77 -6.84 -8.69
CA ARG A 18 -8.50 -6.72 -9.94
C ARG A 18 -8.05 -5.50 -10.75
N GLY A 19 -7.99 -4.33 -10.13
CA GLY A 19 -7.54 -3.12 -10.79
C GLY A 19 -6.10 -3.21 -11.29
N ALA A 20 -5.21 -3.87 -10.54
CA ALA A 20 -3.84 -4.13 -10.97
C ALA A 20 -3.79 -5.07 -12.19
N ALA A 21 -4.59 -6.14 -12.20
CA ALA A 21 -4.68 -7.06 -13.33
C ALA A 21 -5.19 -6.35 -14.59
N GLU A 22 -6.31 -5.63 -14.49
CA GLU A 22 -6.90 -4.88 -15.61
C GLU A 22 -5.93 -3.85 -16.20
N ARG A 23 -5.21 -3.12 -15.34
CA ARG A 23 -4.18 -2.17 -15.77
C ARG A 23 -3.00 -2.87 -16.45
N ALA A 24 -2.55 -4.00 -15.92
CA ALA A 24 -1.48 -4.78 -16.53
C ALA A 24 -1.89 -5.32 -17.91
N GLU A 25 -3.09 -5.89 -18.03
CA GLU A 25 -3.65 -6.36 -19.30
C GLU A 25 -3.72 -5.22 -20.32
N ALA A 26 -4.25 -4.05 -19.92
CA ALA A 26 -4.32 -2.88 -20.80
C ALA A 26 -2.96 -2.39 -21.29
N ILE A 27 -1.91 -2.51 -20.47
CA ILE A 27 -0.53 -2.19 -20.87
C ILE A 27 -0.01 -3.23 -21.86
N LEU A 28 -0.17 -4.52 -21.56
CA LEU A 28 0.44 -5.62 -22.31
C LEU A 28 -0.25 -5.94 -23.63
N VAL A 29 -1.50 -5.52 -23.84
CA VAL A 29 -2.20 -5.61 -25.13
C VAL A 29 -1.43 -4.91 -26.26
N ARG A 30 -0.59 -3.92 -25.94
CA ARG A 30 0.19 -3.19 -26.95
C ARG A 30 1.52 -3.91 -27.24
N PRO A 31 1.85 -4.16 -28.51
CA PRO A 31 3.13 -4.79 -28.88
C PRO A 31 4.35 -4.04 -28.33
N GLY A 32 5.33 -4.78 -27.84
CA GLY A 32 6.62 -4.25 -27.37
C GLY A 32 6.57 -3.54 -26.01
N GLN A 33 5.43 -3.48 -25.31
CA GLN A 33 5.37 -2.83 -24.00
C GLN A 33 6.19 -3.54 -22.94
N GLU A 34 6.32 -4.86 -22.99
CA GLU A 34 7.18 -5.62 -22.07
C GLU A 34 8.64 -5.18 -22.12
N VAL A 35 9.14 -4.84 -23.30
CA VAL A 35 10.50 -4.30 -23.49
C VAL A 35 10.56 -2.87 -22.95
N ARG A 36 9.56 -2.04 -23.26
CA ARG A 36 9.51 -0.63 -22.79
C ARG A 36 9.40 -0.51 -21.27
N LEU A 37 8.69 -1.41 -20.62
CA LEU A 37 8.53 -1.43 -19.16
C LEU A 37 9.87 -1.67 -18.44
N ARG A 38 10.79 -2.40 -19.08
CA ARG A 38 12.12 -2.74 -18.56
C ARG A 38 13.23 -1.83 -19.07
N ALA A 39 12.99 -1.11 -20.15
CA ALA A 39 13.94 -0.16 -20.70
C ALA A 39 14.28 0.92 -19.66
N ILE A 40 15.58 1.07 -19.38
CA ILE A 40 16.11 2.11 -18.51
C ILE A 40 16.04 3.43 -19.28
N ARG A 41 15.46 4.46 -18.66
CA ARG A 41 15.44 5.82 -19.21
C ARG A 41 16.64 6.63 -18.70
N ASP A 42 16.75 7.87 -19.16
CA ASP A 42 17.88 8.77 -18.87
C ASP A 42 18.10 9.02 -17.37
N ASP A 43 17.05 8.88 -16.55
CA ASP A 43 17.10 9.00 -15.09
C ASP A 43 17.59 7.72 -14.38
N GLY A 44 17.96 6.69 -15.13
CA GLY A 44 18.43 5.41 -14.61
C GLY A 44 17.33 4.45 -14.15
N PHE A 45 16.05 4.80 -14.34
CA PHE A 45 14.92 3.96 -13.92
C PHE A 45 14.08 3.48 -15.10
N SER A 46 13.64 2.23 -15.01
CA SER A 46 12.58 1.68 -15.86
C SER A 46 11.19 2.02 -15.29
N GLU A 47 10.14 1.89 -16.10
CA GLU A 47 8.76 2.09 -15.61
C GLU A 47 8.40 1.11 -14.50
N LEU A 48 8.84 -0.16 -14.65
CA LEU A 48 8.63 -1.16 -13.62
C LEU A 48 9.34 -0.78 -12.31
N ALA A 49 10.59 -0.30 -12.37
CA ALA A 49 11.32 0.16 -11.19
C ALA A 49 10.62 1.35 -10.52
N ARG A 50 10.00 2.26 -11.28
CA ARG A 50 9.23 3.38 -10.70
C ARG A 50 8.00 2.90 -9.92
N LEU A 51 7.28 1.90 -10.44
CA LEU A 51 6.16 1.29 -9.71
C LEU A 51 6.63 0.66 -8.39
N GLU A 52 7.78 -0.01 -8.41
CA GLU A 52 8.35 -0.67 -7.22
C GLU A 52 8.84 0.33 -6.16
N LEU A 53 9.19 1.55 -6.59
CA LEU A 53 9.56 2.63 -5.70
C LEU A 53 8.35 3.40 -5.14
N SER A 54 7.17 3.28 -5.75
CA SER A 54 5.93 3.90 -5.28
C SER A 54 5.45 3.28 -3.97
N PRO A 55 5.08 4.07 -2.95
CA PRO A 55 4.56 3.53 -1.70
C PRO A 55 3.06 3.15 -1.77
N LEU A 56 2.41 3.32 -2.92
CA LEU A 56 0.99 3.07 -3.11
C LEU A 56 0.71 1.60 -3.44
N PRO A 57 -0.32 0.97 -2.83
CA PRO A 57 -0.62 -0.44 -3.08
C PRO A 57 -1.02 -0.70 -4.53
N GLU A 58 -1.72 0.23 -5.17
CA GLU A 58 -2.14 0.12 -6.57
C GLU A 58 -0.94 -0.09 -7.50
N ASP A 59 0.15 0.62 -7.26
CA ASP A 59 1.37 0.53 -8.08
C ASP A 59 2.19 -0.71 -7.74
N GLN A 60 2.22 -1.11 -6.46
CA GLN A 60 2.91 -2.32 -6.03
C GLN A 60 2.26 -3.59 -6.58
N TYR A 61 0.94 -3.69 -6.54
CA TYR A 61 0.23 -4.81 -7.13
C TYR A 61 0.36 -4.80 -8.66
N LEU A 62 0.35 -3.63 -9.29
CA LEU A 62 0.62 -3.53 -10.73
C LEU A 62 2.05 -3.99 -11.08
N ALA A 63 3.06 -3.63 -10.29
CA ALA A 63 4.43 -4.10 -10.50
C ALA A 63 4.51 -5.63 -10.41
N VAL A 64 3.85 -6.24 -9.41
CA VAL A 64 3.77 -7.71 -9.28
C VAL A 64 3.06 -8.32 -10.49
N ALA A 65 1.95 -7.72 -10.94
CA ALA A 65 1.18 -8.18 -12.09
C ALA A 65 2.05 -8.25 -13.37
N LEU A 66 2.79 -7.17 -13.64
CA LEU A 66 3.67 -7.04 -14.80
C LEU A 66 4.89 -7.98 -14.73
N ARG A 67 5.36 -8.32 -13.52
CA ARG A 67 6.40 -9.34 -13.33
C ARG A 67 5.85 -10.75 -13.58
N LEU A 68 4.67 -11.06 -13.08
CA LEU A 68 4.07 -12.39 -13.25
C LEU A 68 3.72 -12.69 -14.72
N SER A 69 3.31 -11.68 -15.49
CA SER A 69 3.02 -11.83 -16.92
C SER A 69 4.28 -12.05 -17.77
N SER A 70 5.44 -11.69 -17.23
CA SER A 70 6.72 -11.67 -17.91
C SER A 70 7.49 -12.98 -17.84
N ASP A 71 7.19 -13.86 -16.89
CA ASP A 71 7.91 -15.11 -16.64
C ASP A 71 7.56 -16.26 -17.62
N GLY A 72 7.17 -15.90 -18.85
CA GLY A 72 7.24 -16.77 -20.04
C GLY A 72 6.26 -17.95 -20.14
N ASP A 73 5.67 -18.43 -19.04
CA ASP A 73 5.00 -19.74 -19.03
C ASP A 73 3.51 -19.71 -18.63
N ARG A 74 2.94 -18.53 -18.34
CA ARG A 74 1.55 -18.43 -17.89
C ARG A 74 0.64 -17.87 -18.96
N LYS A 75 -0.04 -18.78 -19.67
CA LYS A 75 -1.32 -18.53 -20.36
C LYS A 75 -2.49 -18.24 -19.39
N SER A 76 -2.25 -18.16 -18.08
CA SER A 76 -3.30 -17.83 -17.11
C SER A 76 -3.60 -16.34 -17.16
N ALA A 77 -4.87 -15.96 -17.13
CA ALA A 77 -5.30 -14.56 -16.95
C ALA A 77 -4.52 -13.91 -15.79
N ILE A 78 -4.05 -12.67 -15.97
CA ILE A 78 -3.16 -11.98 -15.02
C ILE A 78 -3.80 -11.91 -13.63
N PHE A 79 -5.12 -11.70 -13.60
CA PHE A 79 -5.91 -11.76 -12.36
C PHE A 79 -5.75 -13.08 -11.61
N ALA A 80 -5.82 -14.22 -12.30
CA ALA A 80 -5.70 -15.54 -11.68
C ALA A 80 -4.28 -15.76 -11.12
N ALA A 81 -3.25 -15.31 -11.83
CA ALA A 81 -1.87 -15.39 -11.36
C ALA A 81 -1.63 -14.54 -10.09
N LEU A 82 -2.17 -13.31 -10.05
CA LEU A 82 -2.14 -12.48 -8.84
C LEU A 82 -2.94 -13.11 -7.70
N ALA A 83 -4.18 -13.54 -7.97
CA ALA A 83 -5.01 -14.17 -6.95
C ALA A 83 -4.32 -15.42 -6.36
N ASP A 84 -3.64 -16.21 -7.18
CA ASP A 84 -2.84 -17.36 -6.76
C ASP A 84 -1.64 -16.94 -5.90
N GLN A 85 -0.87 -15.94 -6.34
CA GLN A 85 0.28 -15.37 -5.59
C GLN A 85 -0.11 -14.95 -4.17
N PHE A 86 -1.33 -14.45 -4.00
CA PHE A 86 -1.80 -13.95 -2.72
C PHE A 86 -2.80 -14.85 -1.99
N ARG A 87 -3.13 -16.03 -2.55
CA ARG A 87 -4.14 -16.95 -1.97
C ARG A 87 -3.79 -17.38 -0.55
N SER A 88 -2.52 -17.74 -0.34
CA SER A 88 -2.02 -18.20 0.95
C SER A 88 -1.35 -17.05 1.69
N PRO A 89 -1.52 -16.93 3.02
CA PRO A 89 -0.80 -15.93 3.80
C PRO A 89 0.72 -16.14 3.67
N PRO A 90 1.52 -15.08 3.71
CA PRO A 90 2.97 -15.19 3.63
C PRO A 90 3.51 -15.91 4.88
N LEU A 91 4.61 -16.63 4.73
CA LEU A 91 5.28 -17.29 5.86
C LEU A 91 5.67 -16.24 6.91
N SER A 92 5.36 -16.51 8.18
CA SER A 92 5.64 -15.59 9.30
C SER A 92 7.12 -15.19 9.39
N ILE A 93 8.03 -16.12 9.12
CA ILE A 93 9.47 -15.87 9.10
C ILE A 93 9.88 -14.87 8.00
N ALA A 94 9.22 -14.93 6.83
CA ALA A 94 9.51 -14.01 5.73
C ALA A 94 8.99 -12.60 6.05
N VAL A 95 7.80 -12.50 6.67
CA VAL A 95 7.26 -11.22 7.16
C VAL A 95 8.20 -10.61 8.21
N GLU A 96 8.64 -11.40 9.18
CA GLU A 96 9.54 -10.92 10.24
C GLU A 96 10.91 -10.52 9.69
N ALA A 97 11.43 -11.23 8.69
CA ALA A 97 12.65 -10.83 7.98
C ALA A 97 12.48 -9.45 7.31
N GLN A 98 11.32 -9.16 6.70
CA GLN A 98 11.04 -7.83 6.14
C GLN A 98 10.99 -6.76 7.23
N ARG A 99 10.35 -7.03 8.37
CA ARG A 99 10.29 -6.10 9.50
C ARG A 99 11.69 -5.73 10.00
N LYS A 100 12.54 -6.74 10.22
CA LYS A 100 13.93 -6.54 10.64
C LYS A 100 14.76 -5.80 9.60
N LEU A 101 14.59 -6.09 8.32
CA LEU A 101 15.30 -5.40 7.23
C LEU A 101 14.99 -3.90 7.20
N VAL A 102 13.71 -3.55 7.37
CA VAL A 102 13.23 -2.15 7.42
C VAL A 102 13.78 -1.42 8.66
N GLN A 103 13.85 -2.09 9.82
CA GLN A 103 14.32 -1.51 11.09
C GLN A 103 15.84 -1.37 11.19
N SER A 104 16.61 -2.36 10.71
CA SER A 104 18.08 -2.44 10.85
C SER A 104 18.86 -1.36 10.09
N ARG A 105 18.29 -0.76 9.05
CA ARG A 105 18.94 0.30 8.24
C ARG A 105 18.66 1.74 8.72
N SER A 106 17.98 1.90 9.86
CA SER A 106 17.50 3.20 10.37
C SER A 106 18.60 4.13 10.93
N SER A 107 19.81 3.64 11.20
CA SER A 107 20.86 4.45 11.83
C SER A 107 21.53 5.50 10.93
N LYS A 108 21.34 5.45 9.60
CA LYS A 108 22.01 6.37 8.65
C LYS A 108 21.07 7.13 7.71
N SER A 109 19.80 6.76 7.67
CA SER A 109 18.80 7.34 6.77
C SER A 109 17.49 7.33 7.55
N GLY A 110 17.17 8.46 8.18
CA GLY A 110 15.91 8.62 8.92
C GLY A 110 14.70 8.26 8.05
N LEU A 111 13.59 7.90 8.70
CA LEU A 111 12.30 7.74 8.02
C LEU A 111 11.97 9.05 7.29
N SER A 112 11.65 8.98 5.99
CA SER A 112 11.29 10.17 5.22
C SER A 112 9.85 10.58 5.57
N LEU A 113 9.70 11.28 6.70
CA LEU A 113 8.42 11.80 7.19
C LEU A 113 7.76 12.69 6.13
N LYS A 114 8.56 13.47 5.40
CA LYS A 114 8.08 14.31 4.29
C LYS A 114 7.45 13.48 3.17
N ALA A 115 8.17 12.49 2.64
CA ALA A 115 7.65 11.65 1.55
C ALA A 115 6.42 10.83 1.98
N ALA A 116 6.41 10.34 3.22
CA ALA A 116 5.25 9.65 3.78
C ALA A 116 4.05 10.59 3.93
N GLY A 117 4.27 11.81 4.40
CA GLY A 117 3.24 12.85 4.51
C GLY A 117 2.62 13.19 3.16
N GLU A 118 3.46 13.48 2.16
CA GLU A 118 3.03 13.77 0.78
C GLU A 118 2.19 12.63 0.19
N ALA A 119 2.62 11.38 0.37
CA ALA A 119 1.87 10.20 -0.09
C ALA A 119 0.53 10.03 0.65
N VAL A 120 0.49 10.28 1.96
CA VAL A 120 -0.77 10.23 2.73
C VAL A 120 -1.72 11.35 2.33
N ASP A 121 -1.22 12.56 2.08
CA ASP A 121 -2.05 13.67 1.62
C ASP A 121 -2.64 13.39 0.23
N ALA A 122 -1.88 12.78 -0.68
CA ALA A 122 -2.41 12.32 -1.96
C ALA A 122 -3.54 11.28 -1.78
N ILE A 123 -3.39 10.33 -0.85
CA ILE A 123 -4.47 9.38 -0.51
C ILE A 123 -5.70 10.14 -0.01
N LYS A 124 -5.54 11.09 0.91
CA LYS A 124 -6.66 11.86 1.50
C LYS A 124 -7.41 12.69 0.45
N ILE A 125 -6.69 13.31 -0.48
CA ILE A 125 -7.27 14.06 -1.60
C ILE A 125 -8.13 13.12 -2.45
N ASN A 126 -7.59 11.96 -2.82
CA ASN A 126 -8.31 10.95 -3.61
C ASN A 126 -9.55 10.41 -2.88
N LEU A 127 -9.47 10.19 -1.57
CA LEU A 127 -10.61 9.74 -0.78
C LEU A 127 -11.72 10.81 -0.70
N SER A 128 -11.33 12.07 -0.57
CA SER A 128 -12.28 13.21 -0.50
C SER A 128 -13.02 13.43 -1.82
N SER A 129 -12.37 13.16 -2.96
CA SER A 129 -12.96 13.34 -4.29
C SER A 129 -13.79 12.14 -4.77
N ALA A 130 -13.66 10.96 -4.15
CA ALA A 130 -14.29 9.72 -4.61
C ALA A 130 -15.77 9.56 -4.22
N GLY A 131 -16.37 10.52 -3.51
CA GLY A 131 -17.77 10.43 -3.06
C GLY A 131 -18.05 9.29 -2.08
N VAL A 132 -17.00 8.73 -1.48
CA VAL A 132 -17.08 7.66 -0.47
C VAL A 132 -17.13 8.25 0.94
N ASP A 133 -17.57 7.46 1.93
CA ASP A 133 -17.40 7.83 3.35
C ASP A 133 -15.91 7.92 3.68
N TYR A 134 -15.42 9.15 3.75
CA TYR A 134 -14.02 9.48 3.99
C TYR A 134 -13.46 8.78 5.23
N SER A 135 -14.17 8.80 6.36
CA SER A 135 -13.65 8.27 7.61
C SER A 135 -13.69 6.73 7.65
N ARG A 136 -14.65 6.11 6.95
CA ARG A 136 -14.61 4.66 6.69
C ARG A 136 -13.43 4.30 5.78
N ALA A 137 -13.24 5.02 4.68
CA ALA A 137 -12.17 4.75 3.73
C ALA A 137 -10.77 4.98 4.33
N LEU A 138 -10.62 6.00 5.19
CA LEU A 138 -9.38 6.27 5.92
C LEU A 138 -9.05 5.13 6.90
N ARG A 139 -10.04 4.63 7.66
CA ARG A 139 -9.88 3.48 8.55
C ARG A 139 -9.46 2.22 7.80
N LEU A 140 -10.11 1.96 6.68
CA LEU A 140 -9.79 0.84 5.80
C LEU A 140 -8.35 0.93 5.27
N ARG A 141 -7.90 2.12 4.84
CA ARG A 141 -6.51 2.36 4.41
C ARG A 141 -5.53 2.14 5.56
N ALA A 142 -5.79 2.67 6.75
CA ALA A 142 -4.93 2.50 7.92
C ALA A 142 -4.80 1.03 8.32
N ALA A 143 -5.91 0.29 8.32
CA ALA A 143 -5.94 -1.14 8.60
C ALA A 143 -5.15 -1.93 7.55
N PHE A 144 -5.38 -1.66 6.26
CA PHE A 144 -4.67 -2.32 5.17
C PHE A 144 -3.15 -2.09 5.24
N TYR A 145 -2.72 -0.84 5.46
CA TYR A 145 -1.30 -0.52 5.55
C TYR A 145 -0.60 -1.13 6.76
N SER A 146 -1.31 -1.57 7.80
CA SER A 146 -0.69 -2.11 9.02
C SER A 146 0.18 -3.35 8.76
N ASP A 147 -0.22 -4.19 7.81
CA ASP A 147 0.49 -5.41 7.41
C ASP A 147 1.15 -5.29 6.02
N PHE A 148 0.61 -4.44 5.14
CA PHE A 148 1.04 -4.35 3.74
C PHE A 148 2.54 -4.03 3.57
N TRP A 149 3.08 -3.09 4.35
CA TRP A 149 4.48 -2.66 4.22
C TRP A 149 5.49 -3.79 4.48
N CYS A 150 5.10 -4.82 5.22
CA CYS A 150 5.93 -5.98 5.55
C CYS A 150 5.58 -7.23 4.73
N ASP A 151 4.65 -7.16 3.76
CA ASP A 151 4.33 -8.29 2.90
C ASP A 151 5.54 -8.63 2.00
N PRO A 152 6.13 -9.83 2.10
CA PRO A 152 7.30 -10.20 1.29
C PRO A 152 6.98 -10.40 -0.20
N ARG A 153 5.69 -10.51 -0.57
CA ARG A 153 5.25 -10.80 -1.94
C ARG A 153 5.19 -9.55 -2.83
N ILE A 154 5.19 -8.35 -2.25
CA ILE A 154 5.30 -7.10 -3.02
C ILE A 154 6.76 -6.76 -3.32
N ALA A 155 6.99 -6.06 -4.42
CA ALA A 155 8.31 -5.75 -4.94
C ALA A 155 8.97 -4.52 -4.27
N ALA A 156 8.32 -3.90 -3.29
CA ALA A 156 8.79 -2.68 -2.63
C ALA A 156 10.21 -2.83 -2.06
N ALA A 157 11.08 -1.90 -2.44
CA ALA A 157 12.43 -1.80 -1.90
C ALA A 157 12.43 -1.40 -0.41
N PRO A 158 13.51 -1.67 0.36
CA PRO A 158 13.56 -1.33 1.79
C PRO A 158 13.37 0.18 2.09
N GLY A 159 13.75 1.06 1.18
CA GLY A 159 13.47 2.50 1.28
C GLY A 159 11.98 2.80 1.21
N THR A 160 11.29 2.27 0.20
CA THR A 160 9.86 2.42 0.01
C THR A 160 9.05 1.80 1.16
N ARG A 161 9.45 0.61 1.65
CA ARG A 161 8.79 -0.02 2.81
C ARG A 161 8.88 0.83 4.08
N ARG A 162 9.98 1.58 4.27
CA ARG A 162 10.08 2.56 5.37
C ARG A 162 9.12 3.73 5.21
N VAL A 163 8.94 4.22 3.98
CA VAL A 163 7.90 5.22 3.68
C VAL A 163 6.52 4.65 4.01
N MET A 164 6.19 3.44 3.54
CA MET A 164 4.91 2.77 3.82
C MET A 164 4.67 2.54 5.32
N LEU A 165 5.69 2.13 6.08
CA LEU A 165 5.60 2.01 7.54
C LEU A 165 5.27 3.36 8.19
N THR A 166 5.96 4.43 7.76
CA THR A 166 5.70 5.78 8.25
C THR A 166 4.28 6.24 7.88
N MET A 167 3.82 5.92 6.66
CA MET A 167 2.44 6.18 6.23
C MET A 167 1.43 5.44 7.11
N SER A 168 1.68 4.17 7.46
CA SER A 168 0.84 3.40 8.40
C SER A 168 0.65 4.16 9.71
N GLU A 169 1.74 4.67 10.30
CA GLU A 169 1.68 5.41 11.56
C GLU A 169 0.94 6.74 11.43
N ILE A 170 1.18 7.49 10.35
CA ILE A 170 0.44 8.74 10.07
C ILE A 170 -1.05 8.43 9.90
N LEU A 171 -1.42 7.42 9.10
CA LEU A 171 -2.81 7.04 8.84
C LEU A 171 -3.53 6.63 10.14
N LYS A 172 -2.90 5.84 11.00
CA LYS A 172 -3.43 5.48 12.33
C LYS A 172 -3.66 6.72 13.20
N ALA A 173 -2.71 7.65 13.23
CA ALA A 173 -2.87 8.89 13.97
C ALA A 173 -4.04 9.73 13.44
N GLN A 174 -4.21 9.82 12.11
CA GLN A 174 -5.32 10.54 11.49
C GLN A 174 -6.68 9.91 11.81
N VAL A 175 -6.77 8.57 11.82
CA VAL A 175 -7.98 7.86 12.25
C VAL A 175 -8.35 8.22 13.69
N ASN A 176 -7.37 8.29 14.59
CA ASN A 176 -7.61 8.65 15.99
C ASN A 176 -8.11 10.09 16.14
N VAL A 177 -7.51 11.03 15.40
CA VAL A 177 -7.95 12.44 15.36
C VAL A 177 -9.38 12.56 14.82
N GLU A 178 -9.68 11.88 13.71
CA GLU A 178 -11.00 11.88 13.11
C GLU A 178 -12.06 11.27 14.04
N HIS A 179 -11.71 10.19 14.74
CA HIS A 179 -12.59 9.60 15.76
C HIS A 179 -12.84 10.57 16.92
N ALA A 180 -11.81 11.26 17.41
CA ALA A 180 -11.94 12.26 18.47
C ALA A 180 -12.82 13.46 18.04
N ASN A 181 -12.71 13.89 16.79
CA ASN A 181 -13.53 14.98 16.23
C ASN A 181 -15.02 14.62 16.13
N ARG A 182 -15.35 13.33 16.04
CA ARG A 182 -16.73 12.82 16.02
C ARG A 182 -17.34 12.66 17.42
N LEU A 183 -16.55 12.74 18.49
CA LEU A 183 -17.07 12.68 19.85
C LEU A 183 -17.80 13.99 20.22
N PRO A 184 -18.85 13.92 21.05
CA PRO A 184 -19.46 15.10 21.66
C PRO A 184 -18.40 15.95 22.38
N THR A 185 -18.54 17.27 22.34
CA THR A 185 -17.54 18.23 22.86
C THR A 185 -17.15 17.96 24.32
N TRP A 186 -18.07 17.48 25.16
CA TRP A 186 -17.83 17.12 26.56
C TRP A 186 -16.95 15.87 26.76
N LYS A 187 -16.79 15.00 25.74
CA LYS A 187 -15.85 13.86 25.75
C LYS A 187 -14.49 14.18 25.13
N ARG A 188 -14.34 15.33 24.44
CA ARG A 188 -13.06 15.72 23.81
C ARG A 188 -12.04 16.23 24.84
N THR A 189 -12.50 16.89 25.89
CA THR A 189 -11.67 17.47 26.97
C THR A 189 -11.06 16.43 27.92
N SER A 190 -11.59 15.20 27.95
CA SER A 190 -11.03 14.11 28.76
C SER A 190 -9.81 13.43 28.13
N VAL A 191 -9.63 13.52 26.81
CA VAL A 191 -8.49 12.87 26.12
C VAL A 191 -7.21 13.70 26.23
N THR A 192 -7.31 15.03 26.33
CA THR A 192 -6.14 15.92 26.47
C THR A 192 -5.55 15.97 27.89
N ARG A 193 -6.26 15.48 28.92
CA ARG A 193 -5.72 15.43 30.29
C ARG A 193 -4.87 14.19 30.61
N SER A 194 -4.98 13.11 29.84
CA SER A 194 -4.25 11.86 30.08
C SER A 194 -2.81 11.85 29.53
N VAL A 195 -2.37 12.92 28.85
CA VAL A 195 -1.03 13.00 28.21
C VAL A 195 -0.06 13.87 29.04
N CYS A 196 -0.49 14.35 30.21
CA CYS A 196 0.35 15.17 31.10
C CYS A 196 0.48 14.63 32.54
N GLU A 197 0.22 13.34 32.76
CA GLU A 197 0.53 12.65 34.02
C GLU A 197 1.50 11.49 33.79
#